data_AF-A0A162GYM7-F1
#
_entry.id   AF-A0A162GYM7-F1
#
_cell.length_a   1.000
_cell.length_b   1.000
_cell.length_c   1.000
_cell.angle_alpha   90.00
_cell.angle_beta   90.00
_cell.angle_gamma   90.00
#
_symmetry.space_group_name_H-M   'P 1'
#
loop_
_entity.id
_entity.type
_entity.pdbx_description
1 polymer ?
#
loop_
_entity_poly.entity_id
_entity_poly.type
_entity_poly.pdbx_seq_one_letter_code
_entity_poly.pdbx_strand_id
1 'polypeptide(L)'
;MPPWDSLQIEPTADARAIKRAYAKQLKQTRPDENPQGFQQLHQAYKQALAWAEQQSSQDAPTAAPESWHSQPLSPAPQEPVETRPEPEPELVPGPAHTPPPSHDTFVTDPEPDETLKQASWSVQLAPTPPPPIDDEPAPLDTLGGPVVDPHEQDQTLAALLAQARELLQQPEGAQQADCWHFLTRTPLILDDAFNRRLGHALFAVLTEQQQSGQPSLSYPVVRYLNGLFNWEGQRRWLNEDFGEDTCDSLFRILDDTPLNQDAIKAVRGGQGVFAQKKKPPPVAPEEVIMGGYLLRMLAFAMDMFLVVVGAIFVAEVLHRFGSSSDESGAPLAIILAVPLYLLMALIMESSPMQSTPGKQLLGMRVTNRRLQRLHPLHNAGRIIVFCLTGILWKVIFIVNAFMKGHLLHDRISRSYVIQYRKSE
;
A
#
# COMPACT_ATOMS: atom_id res chain seq x y z
N MET A 1 33.64 7.27 20.81
CA MET A 1 34.33 7.16 19.51
C MET A 1 33.64 8.09 18.54
N PRO A 2 34.34 8.68 17.55
CA PRO A 2 33.68 9.44 16.50
C PRO A 2 32.71 8.53 15.73
N PRO A 3 31.55 9.04 15.26
CA PRO A 3 30.51 8.21 14.62
C PRO A 3 30.97 7.56 13.32
N TRP A 4 32.02 8.10 12.72
CA TRP A 4 32.66 7.69 11.47
C TRP A 4 33.30 6.29 11.57
N ASP A 5 33.94 5.96 12.69
CA ASP A 5 34.60 4.67 12.92
C ASP A 5 33.60 3.51 12.89
N SER A 6 32.48 3.66 13.61
CA SER A 6 31.41 2.65 13.68
C SER A 6 30.67 2.46 12.35
N LEU A 7 30.68 3.47 11.48
CA LEU A 7 30.09 3.40 10.14
C LEU A 7 31.11 2.94 9.07
N GLN A 8 32.42 2.96 9.38
CA GLN A 8 33.54 2.72 8.46
C GLN A 8 33.51 3.63 7.22
N ILE A 9 33.34 4.94 7.43
CA ILE A 9 33.39 5.97 6.39
C ILE A 9 34.14 7.21 6.89
N GLU A 10 34.75 7.94 5.96
CA GLU A 10 35.30 9.27 6.24
C GLU A 10 34.19 10.28 6.61
N PRO A 11 34.50 11.34 7.38
CA PRO A 11 33.57 12.43 7.68
C PRO A 11 32.98 13.04 6.41
N THR A 12 31.65 13.10 6.32
CA THR A 12 30.97 13.58 5.11
C THR A 12 29.62 14.22 5.41
N ALA A 13 29.31 15.30 4.69
CA ALA A 13 27.99 15.94 4.70
C ALA A 13 26.97 15.24 3.77
N ASP A 14 27.37 14.22 2.98
CA ASP A 14 26.40 13.47 2.16
C ASP A 14 25.58 12.49 3.01
N ALA A 15 24.37 12.92 3.38
CA ALA A 15 23.38 12.08 4.07
C ALA A 15 23.04 10.76 3.32
N ARG A 16 23.30 10.64 2.01
CA ARG A 16 23.13 9.39 1.26
C ARG A 16 24.29 8.43 1.50
N ALA A 17 25.52 8.91 1.56
CA ALA A 17 26.70 8.12 1.93
C ALA A 17 26.55 7.53 3.34
N ILE A 18 26.13 8.34 4.32
CA ILE A 18 25.87 7.93 5.71
C ILE A 18 24.82 6.80 5.77
N LYS A 19 23.67 6.97 5.09
CA LYS A 19 22.60 5.96 5.04
C LYS A 19 23.04 4.66 4.38
N ARG A 20 23.89 4.74 3.33
CA ARG A 20 24.45 3.56 2.65
C ARG A 20 25.46 2.82 3.54
N ALA A 21 26.27 3.53 4.31
CA ALA A 21 27.22 2.95 5.26
C ALA A 21 26.49 2.19 6.38
N TYR A 22 25.51 2.84 7.02
CA TYR A 22 24.66 2.22 8.04
C TYR A 22 23.99 0.94 7.52
N ALA A 23 23.41 0.96 6.31
CA ALA A 23 22.79 -0.22 5.71
C ALA A 23 23.78 -1.34 5.35
N LYS A 24 25.08 -1.04 5.19
CA LYS A 24 26.14 -2.05 5.01
C LYS A 24 26.50 -2.70 6.36
N GLN A 25 26.69 -1.90 7.41
CA GLN A 25 27.02 -2.40 8.74
C GLN A 25 25.87 -3.18 9.39
N LEU A 26 24.63 -2.74 9.21
CA LEU A 26 23.43 -3.40 9.75
C LEU A 26 23.24 -4.84 9.24
N LYS A 27 23.84 -5.19 8.09
CA LYS A 27 23.86 -6.58 7.58
C LYS A 27 24.83 -7.48 8.34
N GLN A 28 25.83 -6.90 9.01
CA GLN A 28 26.83 -7.59 9.81
C GLN A 28 26.45 -7.62 11.29
N THR A 29 25.82 -6.56 11.81
CA THR A 29 25.34 -6.46 13.19
C THR A 29 23.84 -6.74 13.27
N ARG A 30 23.46 -8.03 13.29
CA ARG A 30 22.06 -8.44 13.47
C ARG A 30 21.60 -8.15 14.91
N PRO A 31 20.43 -7.53 15.13
CA PRO A 31 19.94 -7.20 16.48
C PRO A 31 19.81 -8.42 17.41
N ASP A 32 19.45 -9.57 16.83
CA ASP A 32 19.23 -10.83 17.55
C ASP A 32 20.53 -11.50 18.02
N GLU A 33 21.65 -11.17 17.38
CA GLU A 33 22.98 -11.75 17.65
C GLU A 33 23.85 -10.80 18.51
N ASN A 34 23.69 -9.49 18.38
CA ASN A 34 24.42 -8.50 19.19
C ASN A 34 23.61 -7.20 19.41
N PRO A 35 22.76 -7.13 20.45
CA PRO A 35 21.92 -5.95 20.71
C PRO A 35 22.74 -4.71 21.11
N GLN A 36 23.85 -4.87 21.82
CA GLN A 36 24.72 -3.74 22.20
C GLN A 36 25.45 -3.14 21.00
N GLY A 37 25.96 -3.98 20.10
CA GLY A 37 26.58 -3.54 18.84
C GLY A 37 25.59 -2.81 17.93
N PHE A 38 24.34 -3.30 17.85
CA PHE A 38 23.27 -2.60 17.12
C PHE A 38 22.97 -1.21 17.71
N GLN A 39 22.87 -1.08 19.04
CA GLN A 39 22.64 0.21 19.70
C GLN A 39 23.76 1.22 19.40
N GLN A 40 25.03 0.80 19.49
CA GLN A 40 26.18 1.65 19.19
C GLN A 40 26.19 2.10 17.72
N LEU A 41 25.95 1.17 16.78
CA LEU A 41 25.85 1.48 15.35
C LEU A 41 24.71 2.46 15.05
N HIS A 42 23.55 2.29 15.68
CA HIS A 42 22.40 3.17 15.50
C HIS A 42 22.64 4.57 16.10
N GLN A 43 23.31 4.66 17.24
CA GLN A 43 23.71 5.94 17.85
C GLN A 43 24.70 6.70 16.96
N ALA A 44 25.71 6.02 16.42
CA ALA A 44 26.68 6.60 15.49
C ALA A 44 26.00 7.12 14.20
N TYR A 45 25.05 6.35 13.63
CA TYR A 45 24.25 6.79 12.49
C TYR A 45 23.47 8.08 12.77
N LYS A 46 22.79 8.19 13.93
CA LYS A 46 22.06 9.40 14.30
C LYS A 46 22.97 10.61 14.48
N GLN A 47 24.16 10.42 15.08
CA GLN A 47 25.15 11.49 15.27
C GLN A 47 25.72 11.99 13.92
N ALA A 48 26.09 11.07 13.02
CA ALA A 48 26.59 11.44 11.69
C ALA A 48 25.54 12.22 10.87
N LEU A 49 24.27 11.81 10.94
CA LEU A 49 23.18 12.46 10.21
C LEU A 49 22.90 13.87 10.75
N ALA A 50 22.84 14.05 12.08
CA ALA A 50 22.69 15.37 12.69
C ALA A 50 23.86 16.32 12.37
N TRP A 51 25.10 15.80 12.30
CA TRP A 51 26.27 16.58 11.91
C TRP A 51 26.20 17.02 10.44
N ALA A 52 25.75 16.13 9.53
CA ALA A 52 25.54 16.47 8.12
C ALA A 52 24.44 17.54 7.93
N GLU A 53 23.35 17.47 8.71
CA GLU A 53 22.27 18.50 8.70
C GLU A 53 22.79 19.86 9.20
N GLN A 54 23.62 19.87 10.25
CA GLN A 54 24.27 21.08 10.75
C GLN A 54 25.23 21.71 9.72
N GLN A 55 26.06 20.91 9.04
CA GLN A 55 26.92 21.44 7.96
C GLN A 55 26.12 21.99 6.78
N SER A 56 25.07 21.27 6.34
CA SER A 56 24.20 21.75 5.26
C SER A 56 23.45 23.07 5.59
N SER A 57 23.35 23.41 6.88
CA SER A 57 22.77 24.67 7.36
C SER A 57 23.80 25.79 7.54
N GLN A 58 25.11 25.48 7.53
CA GLN A 58 26.20 26.46 7.67
C GLN A 58 26.74 26.94 6.30
N ASP A 59 26.55 26.15 5.23
CA ASP A 59 26.90 26.53 3.84
C ASP A 59 25.83 27.42 3.15
N ALA A 60 24.83 27.92 3.88
CA ALA A 60 23.89 28.92 3.38
C ALA A 60 24.46 30.34 3.57
N PRO A 61 24.61 31.16 2.50
CA PRO A 61 25.19 32.49 2.63
C PRO A 61 24.30 33.41 3.48
N THR A 62 24.94 34.09 4.44
CA THR A 62 24.29 35.01 5.38
C THR A 62 23.67 36.22 4.64
N ALA A 63 22.36 36.16 4.42
CA ALA A 63 21.55 37.35 4.18
C ALA A 63 21.07 37.89 5.54
N ALA A 64 21.60 39.04 5.96
CA ALA A 64 21.16 39.73 7.17
C ALA A 64 19.74 40.31 6.98
N PRO A 65 18.95 40.46 8.07
CA PRO A 65 17.60 41.00 7.99
C PRO A 65 17.63 42.54 8.02
N GLU A 66 17.43 43.20 6.87
CA GLU A 66 17.27 44.65 6.84
C GLU A 66 15.80 45.10 6.81
N SER A 67 15.45 45.81 7.87
CA SER A 67 14.20 46.52 8.09
C SER A 67 14.06 47.75 7.19
N TRP A 68 12.83 48.01 6.77
CA TRP A 68 12.40 49.26 6.13
C TRP A 68 12.92 50.53 6.82
N HIS A 69 13.63 51.42 6.10
CA HIS A 69 13.50 52.88 6.25
C HIS A 69 14.11 53.68 5.07
N SER A 70 13.26 54.55 4.49
CA SER A 70 13.55 55.93 4.02
C SER A 70 14.70 56.24 3.03
N GLN A 71 14.30 56.65 1.82
CA GLN A 71 15.08 57.48 0.86
C GLN A 71 15.28 58.93 1.38
N PRO A 72 16.29 59.70 0.91
CA PRO A 72 16.10 60.54 -0.30
C PRO A 72 17.35 60.91 -1.19
N LEU A 73 17.06 61.17 -2.48
CA LEU A 73 17.67 62.15 -3.43
C LEU A 73 19.13 62.02 -3.96
N SER A 74 19.26 61.60 -5.23
CA SER A 74 19.76 62.32 -6.45
C SER A 74 20.99 63.27 -6.42
N PRO A 75 21.75 63.49 -7.55
CA PRO A 75 21.29 63.48 -8.96
C PRO A 75 22.20 62.85 -10.07
N ALA A 76 21.66 62.82 -11.31
CA ALA A 76 22.33 62.44 -12.58
C ALA A 76 23.16 63.61 -13.20
N PRO A 77 23.86 63.43 -14.35
CA PRO A 77 23.24 63.53 -15.72
C PRO A 77 23.59 62.34 -16.69
N GLN A 78 22.65 61.82 -17.50
CA GLN A 78 22.30 62.17 -18.91
C GLN A 78 23.33 61.73 -19.98
N GLU A 79 23.08 60.73 -20.86
CA GLU A 79 22.18 60.61 -22.05
C GLU A 79 22.94 60.84 -23.39
N PRO A 80 22.49 60.35 -24.60
CA PRO A 80 21.13 60.47 -25.14
C PRO A 80 20.49 59.22 -25.79
N VAL A 81 19.17 59.33 -25.96
CA VAL A 81 18.25 58.41 -26.68
C VAL A 81 17.90 58.98 -28.07
N GLU A 82 17.60 58.11 -29.06
CA GLU A 82 16.93 58.50 -30.32
C GLU A 82 15.53 57.84 -30.41
N THR A 83 14.56 58.50 -31.06
CA THR A 83 13.14 58.47 -30.62
C THR A 83 12.06 58.22 -31.69
N ARG A 84 10.99 57.51 -31.25
CA ARG A 84 9.57 57.63 -31.66
C ARG A 84 9.14 57.23 -33.11
N PRO A 85 7.81 57.14 -33.42
CA PRO A 85 6.61 57.28 -32.56
C PRO A 85 5.56 56.15 -32.57
N GLU A 86 4.64 56.28 -31.62
CA GLU A 86 3.39 55.55 -31.34
C GLU A 86 2.17 56.48 -31.59
N PRO A 87 0.95 55.95 -31.76
CA PRO A 87 -0.29 56.72 -31.52
C PRO A 87 -1.16 56.14 -30.37
N GLU A 88 -1.25 56.90 -29.28
CA GLU A 88 -2.34 56.92 -28.26
C GLU A 88 -3.53 57.82 -28.77
N PRO A 89 -4.61 58.13 -28.01
CA PRO A 89 -5.00 57.79 -26.62
C PRO A 89 -6.33 56.99 -26.58
N GLU A 90 -7.23 56.92 -25.57
CA GLU A 90 -7.49 57.48 -24.21
C GLU A 90 -8.19 56.33 -23.39
N LEU A 91 -8.44 56.29 -22.07
CA LEU A 91 -8.38 57.25 -20.94
C LEU A 91 -8.13 56.47 -19.59
N VAL A 92 -8.48 57.04 -18.44
CA VAL A 92 -8.21 56.61 -17.04
C VAL A 92 -9.53 56.83 -16.21
N PRO A 93 -9.85 56.24 -15.02
CA PRO A 93 -8.96 55.67 -13.99
C PRO A 93 -9.38 54.36 -13.26
N GLY A 94 -8.46 53.85 -12.41
CA GLY A 94 -8.71 52.75 -11.45
C GLY A 94 -9.39 53.19 -10.13
N PRO A 95 -9.56 52.28 -9.16
CA PRO A 95 -8.39 51.91 -8.33
C PRO A 95 -8.29 50.43 -7.86
N ALA A 96 -7.10 50.11 -7.33
CA ALA A 96 -6.77 49.04 -6.38
C ALA A 96 -6.77 47.56 -6.85
N HIS A 97 -5.77 46.81 -6.36
CA HIS A 97 -5.47 45.42 -6.71
C HIS A 97 -6.04 44.41 -5.70
N THR A 98 -6.47 43.25 -6.21
CA THR A 98 -6.34 41.94 -5.53
C THR A 98 -6.10 40.83 -6.58
N PRO A 99 -5.33 39.77 -6.27
CA PRO A 99 -5.06 38.67 -7.20
C PRO A 99 -6.24 37.67 -7.30
N PRO A 100 -6.39 36.94 -8.43
CA PRO A 100 -7.53 36.04 -8.66
C PRO A 100 -7.40 34.68 -7.94
N PRO A 101 -8.53 34.04 -7.58
CA PRO A 101 -8.55 32.75 -6.87
C PRO A 101 -8.39 31.53 -7.79
N SER A 102 -7.81 30.47 -7.24
CA SER A 102 -7.76 29.13 -7.80
C SER A 102 -9.07 28.38 -7.56
N HIS A 103 -9.71 27.88 -8.62
CA HIS A 103 -10.86 26.98 -8.53
C HIS A 103 -10.42 25.51 -8.66
N ASP A 104 -10.42 24.78 -7.54
CA ASP A 104 -10.56 23.33 -7.53
C ASP A 104 -12.06 22.99 -7.37
N THR A 105 -12.60 22.18 -8.28
CA THR A 105 -13.96 21.64 -8.15
C THR A 105 -13.88 20.15 -7.82
N PHE A 106 -14.01 19.82 -6.54
CA PHE A 106 -14.20 18.45 -6.08
C PHE A 106 -15.68 18.07 -6.11
N VAL A 107 -15.96 16.82 -6.46
CA VAL A 107 -17.29 16.21 -6.41
C VAL A 107 -17.69 15.99 -4.95
N THR A 108 -18.93 16.34 -4.61
CA THR A 108 -19.53 16.17 -3.28
C THR A 108 -20.19 14.80 -3.11
N ASP A 109 -19.83 14.07 -2.07
CA ASP A 109 -20.67 13.01 -1.48
C ASP A 109 -21.81 13.63 -0.63
N PRO A 110 -22.91 12.89 -0.39
CA PRO A 110 -24.09 13.40 0.33
C PRO A 110 -23.90 13.53 1.86
N GLU A 111 -24.78 14.32 2.49
CA GLU A 111 -24.73 14.70 3.91
C GLU A 111 -24.78 13.53 4.91
N PRO A 112 -24.03 13.61 6.03
CA PRO A 112 -24.33 12.87 7.25
C PRO A 112 -25.29 13.65 8.18
N ASP A 113 -26.30 12.96 8.70
CA ASP A 113 -27.35 13.46 9.60
C ASP A 113 -26.87 14.39 10.75
N GLU A 114 -27.60 15.49 10.98
CA GLU A 114 -27.33 16.45 12.07
C GLU A 114 -27.56 15.90 13.50
N THR A 115 -28.07 14.66 13.64
CA THR A 115 -28.49 14.10 14.94
C THR A 115 -27.33 13.65 15.85
N LEU A 116 -26.09 13.56 15.34
CA LEU A 116 -24.94 13.04 16.11
C LEU A 116 -24.10 14.12 16.84
N LYS A 117 -24.43 15.41 16.74
CA LYS A 117 -23.66 16.50 17.37
C LYS A 117 -23.96 16.78 18.86
N GLN A 118 -24.91 16.08 19.48
CA GLN A 118 -25.32 16.33 20.89
C GLN A 118 -24.83 15.31 21.93
N ALA A 119 -23.98 14.34 21.56
CA ALA A 119 -23.50 13.29 22.46
C ALA A 119 -21.97 13.28 22.70
N SER A 120 -21.33 14.46 22.77
CA SER A 120 -19.93 14.58 23.22
C SER A 120 -19.84 14.58 24.76
N TRP A 121 -19.79 13.38 25.36
CA TRP A 121 -19.53 13.20 26.79
C TRP A 121 -18.12 13.68 27.15
N SER A 122 -18.02 14.96 27.52
CA SER A 122 -16.78 15.59 27.97
C SER A 122 -16.56 15.26 29.45
N VAL A 123 -15.88 14.16 29.75
CA VAL A 123 -15.49 13.84 31.13
C VAL A 123 -14.42 14.84 31.59
N GLN A 124 -14.84 15.84 32.34
CA GLN A 124 -13.96 16.81 32.99
C GLN A 124 -13.40 16.20 34.27
N LEU A 125 -12.20 15.61 34.18
CA LEU A 125 -11.38 15.29 35.35
C LEU A 125 -10.88 16.61 35.95
N ALA A 126 -11.55 17.08 37.00
CA ALA A 126 -11.03 18.15 37.83
C ALA A 126 -9.73 17.68 38.51
N PRO A 127 -8.67 18.50 38.57
CA PRO A 127 -7.43 18.13 39.23
C PRO A 127 -7.61 18.17 40.75
N THR A 128 -7.96 17.04 41.35
CA THR A 128 -7.81 16.84 42.78
C THR A 128 -6.32 16.95 43.13
N PRO A 129 -5.91 17.75 44.12
CA PRO A 129 -4.51 17.76 44.56
C PRO A 129 -4.12 16.35 45.05
N PRO A 130 -2.89 15.88 44.78
CA PRO A 130 -2.45 14.59 45.28
C PRO A 130 -2.45 14.59 46.82
N PRO A 131 -2.82 13.46 47.47
CA PRO A 131 -2.65 13.33 48.90
C PRO A 131 -1.16 13.47 49.29
N PRO A 132 -0.85 13.89 50.52
CA PRO A 132 0.53 13.95 50.99
C PRO A 132 1.18 12.56 50.88
N ILE A 133 2.42 12.55 50.40
CA ILE A 133 3.24 11.34 50.35
C ILE A 133 3.75 11.12 51.78
N ASP A 134 3.10 10.23 52.53
CA ASP A 134 3.70 9.65 53.72
C ASP A 134 4.81 8.68 53.28
N ASP A 135 6.01 8.83 53.86
CA ASP A 135 7.22 8.09 53.51
C ASP A 135 7.18 6.62 53.99
N GLU A 136 6.35 5.77 53.36
CA GLU A 136 6.57 4.33 53.33
C GLU A 136 6.13 3.72 51.98
N PRO A 137 7.03 3.06 51.22
CA PRO A 137 6.68 2.45 49.95
C PRO A 137 5.86 1.17 50.17
N ALA A 138 4.54 1.26 49.99
CA ALA A 138 3.67 0.10 49.91
C ALA A 138 4.12 -0.85 48.77
N PRO A 139 4.12 -2.19 48.95
CA PRO A 139 4.60 -3.13 47.94
C PRO A 139 3.87 -3.04 46.60
N LEU A 140 4.63 -3.21 45.51
CA LEU A 140 4.21 -3.03 44.11
C LEU A 140 3.29 -4.14 43.54
N ASP A 141 2.50 -4.82 44.37
CA ASP A 141 1.70 -6.00 43.98
C ASP A 141 0.22 -5.72 43.63
N THR A 142 -0.24 -4.47 43.70
CA THR A 142 -1.68 -4.13 43.60
C THR A 142 -2.12 -3.46 42.28
N LEU A 143 -1.45 -3.80 41.16
CA LEU A 143 -1.90 -3.48 39.79
C LEU A 143 -2.40 -4.71 39.01
N GLY A 144 -3.04 -5.65 39.71
CA GLY A 144 -3.99 -6.56 39.06
C GLY A 144 -5.31 -5.84 38.76
N GLY A 145 -6.03 -6.30 37.74
CA GLY A 145 -7.47 -6.02 37.62
C GLY A 145 -8.24 -6.61 38.81
N PRO A 146 -9.59 -6.57 38.84
CA PRO A 146 -10.35 -7.25 39.88
C PRO A 146 -9.92 -8.72 39.93
N VAL A 147 -9.23 -9.10 41.01
CA VAL A 147 -8.73 -10.46 41.22
C VAL A 147 -9.94 -11.31 41.52
N VAL A 148 -10.57 -11.83 40.46
CA VAL A 148 -11.60 -12.86 40.57
C VAL A 148 -10.99 -14.01 41.34
N ASP A 149 -11.70 -14.49 42.37
CA ASP A 149 -11.21 -15.53 43.24
C ASP A 149 -10.80 -16.75 42.36
N PRO A 150 -9.55 -17.25 42.47
CA PRO A 150 -9.13 -18.44 41.73
C PRO A 150 -10.09 -19.62 41.89
N HIS A 151 -10.75 -19.75 43.04
CA HIS A 151 -11.78 -20.75 43.27
C HIS A 151 -13.07 -20.52 42.45
N GLU A 152 -13.45 -19.27 42.18
CA GLU A 152 -14.60 -18.92 41.33
C GLU A 152 -14.28 -19.18 39.85
N GLN A 153 -13.05 -18.84 39.43
CA GLN A 153 -12.56 -19.18 38.08
C GLN A 153 -12.56 -20.70 37.85
N ASP A 154 -12.02 -21.48 38.79
CA ASP A 154 -11.93 -22.94 38.67
C ASP A 154 -13.32 -23.62 38.69
N GLN A 155 -14.25 -23.14 39.52
CA GLN A 155 -15.65 -23.58 39.52
C GLN A 155 -16.33 -23.28 38.17
N THR A 156 -16.13 -22.08 37.62
CA THR A 156 -16.71 -21.68 36.34
C THR A 156 -16.13 -22.48 35.18
N LEU A 157 -14.82 -22.74 35.18
CA LEU A 157 -14.15 -23.61 34.21
C LEU A 157 -14.72 -25.03 34.26
N ALA A 158 -14.85 -25.61 35.47
CA ALA A 158 -15.42 -26.95 35.64
C ALA A 158 -16.88 -27.03 35.16
N ALA A 159 -17.69 -26.01 35.44
CA ALA A 159 -19.09 -25.94 34.99
C ALA A 159 -19.19 -25.86 33.45
N LEU A 160 -18.37 -25.03 32.80
CA LEU A 160 -18.34 -24.92 31.32
C LEU A 160 -17.88 -26.22 30.66
N LEU A 161 -16.89 -26.92 31.23
CA LEU A 161 -16.41 -28.20 30.71
C LEU A 161 -17.42 -29.33 30.94
N ALA A 162 -18.15 -29.33 32.06
CA ALA A 162 -19.26 -30.25 32.30
C ALA A 162 -20.38 -30.04 31.28
N GLN A 163 -20.77 -28.78 31.04
CA GLN A 163 -21.75 -28.43 30.02
C GLN A 163 -21.30 -28.84 28.61
N ALA A 164 -20.04 -28.58 28.24
CA ALA A 164 -19.48 -29.02 26.96
C ALA A 164 -19.53 -30.56 26.78
N ARG A 165 -19.21 -31.32 27.84
CA ARG A 165 -19.29 -32.80 27.83
C ARG A 165 -20.71 -33.32 27.69
N GLU A 166 -21.68 -32.70 28.36
CA GLU A 166 -23.11 -33.04 28.21
C GLU A 166 -23.59 -32.74 26.78
N LEU A 167 -23.18 -31.60 26.23
CA LEU A 167 -23.51 -31.19 24.86
C LEU A 167 -22.95 -32.18 23.82
N LEU A 168 -21.71 -32.66 24.01
CA LEU A 168 -21.07 -33.65 23.13
C LEU A 168 -21.72 -35.05 23.16
N GLN A 169 -22.46 -35.40 24.22
CA GLN A 169 -23.28 -36.62 24.25
C GLN A 169 -24.49 -36.54 23.32
N GLN A 170 -24.90 -35.32 22.92
CA GLN A 170 -26.02 -35.10 22.02
C GLN A 170 -25.51 -34.94 20.58
N PRO A 171 -26.17 -35.55 19.58
CA PRO A 171 -25.72 -35.48 18.18
C PRO A 171 -25.75 -34.05 17.62
N GLU A 172 -26.61 -33.19 18.16
CA GLU A 172 -26.68 -31.77 17.79
C GLU A 172 -25.40 -31.02 18.15
N GLY A 173 -24.77 -31.34 19.29
CA GLY A 173 -23.57 -30.66 19.77
C GLY A 173 -22.32 -30.89 18.94
N ALA A 174 -22.20 -32.07 18.33
CA ALA A 174 -21.14 -32.37 17.39
C ALA A 174 -21.36 -31.74 16.01
N GLN A 175 -22.59 -31.31 15.68
CA GLN A 175 -22.98 -30.89 14.33
C GLN A 175 -23.26 -29.39 14.21
N GLN A 176 -23.86 -28.75 15.21
CA GLN A 176 -24.31 -27.36 15.17
C GLN A 176 -23.41 -26.44 16.00
N ALA A 177 -22.91 -25.38 15.39
CA ALA A 177 -22.06 -24.38 16.06
C ALA A 177 -22.85 -23.54 17.09
N ASP A 178 -24.14 -23.26 16.82
CA ASP A 178 -24.96 -22.36 17.64
C ASP A 178 -25.13 -22.84 19.09
N CYS A 179 -25.09 -24.17 19.31
CA CYS A 179 -25.14 -24.76 20.63
C CYS A 179 -23.97 -24.32 21.53
N TRP A 180 -22.82 -23.98 20.95
CA TRP A 180 -21.60 -23.61 21.68
C TRP A 180 -21.57 -22.15 22.17
N HIS A 181 -22.59 -21.34 21.86
CA HIS A 181 -22.65 -19.94 22.26
C HIS A 181 -22.58 -19.69 23.78
N PHE A 182 -22.88 -20.69 24.62
CA PHE A 182 -22.78 -20.58 26.08
C PHE A 182 -21.37 -20.17 26.55
N LEU A 183 -20.31 -20.60 25.86
CA LEU A 183 -18.92 -20.24 26.17
C LEU A 183 -18.68 -18.72 26.14
N THR A 184 -19.42 -17.99 25.30
CA THR A 184 -19.32 -16.52 25.18
C THR A 184 -20.19 -15.75 26.16
N ARG A 185 -21.02 -16.42 26.97
CA ARG A 185 -21.89 -15.75 27.97
C ARG A 185 -21.17 -15.45 29.28
N THR A 186 -20.08 -16.14 29.57
CA THR A 186 -19.30 -15.97 30.81
C THR A 186 -18.42 -14.72 30.71
N PRO A 187 -18.50 -13.76 31.65
CA PRO A 187 -17.68 -12.54 31.59
C PRO A 187 -16.16 -12.82 31.67
N LEU A 188 -15.77 -13.96 32.29
CA LEU A 188 -14.38 -14.44 32.35
C LEU A 188 -13.77 -14.80 30.98
N ILE A 189 -14.57 -14.91 29.90
CA ILE A 189 -14.02 -15.20 28.56
C ILE A 189 -13.08 -14.10 28.04
N LEU A 190 -13.15 -12.90 28.63
CA LEU A 190 -12.29 -11.74 28.38
C LEU A 190 -10.98 -11.75 29.19
N ASP A 191 -10.85 -12.64 30.19
CA ASP A 191 -9.59 -12.82 30.91
C ASP A 191 -8.67 -13.74 30.10
N ASP A 192 -7.50 -13.23 29.72
CA ASP A 192 -6.52 -13.93 28.87
C ASP A 192 -6.03 -15.26 29.47
N ALA A 193 -5.92 -15.36 30.80
CA ALA A 193 -5.45 -16.57 31.46
C ALA A 193 -6.57 -17.62 31.52
N PHE A 194 -7.79 -17.22 31.89
CA PHE A 194 -8.96 -18.06 31.87
C PHE A 194 -9.29 -18.56 30.46
N ASN A 195 -9.26 -17.69 29.45
CA ASN A 195 -9.53 -18.03 28.06
C ASN A 195 -8.56 -19.11 27.54
N ARG A 196 -7.26 -18.97 27.81
CA ARG A 196 -6.26 -20.00 27.48
C ARG A 196 -6.52 -21.33 28.22
N ARG A 197 -6.80 -21.29 29.53
CA ARG A 197 -7.10 -22.49 30.33
C ARG A 197 -8.35 -23.22 29.81
N LEU A 198 -9.41 -22.48 29.51
CA LEU A 198 -10.66 -23.02 28.94
C LEU A 198 -10.42 -23.60 27.54
N GLY A 199 -9.70 -22.88 26.67
CA GLY A 199 -9.39 -23.34 25.32
C GLY A 199 -8.55 -24.62 25.30
N HIS A 200 -7.57 -24.76 26.19
CA HIS A 200 -6.75 -25.96 26.32
C HIS A 200 -7.54 -27.14 26.88
N ALA A 201 -8.26 -26.95 27.99
CA ALA A 201 -9.07 -27.99 28.60
C ALA A 201 -10.24 -28.45 27.69
N LEU A 202 -10.82 -27.54 26.91
CA LEU A 202 -11.86 -27.89 25.94
C LEU A 202 -11.28 -28.66 24.75
N PHE A 203 -10.09 -28.32 24.27
CA PHE A 203 -9.40 -29.08 23.22
C PHE A 203 -9.18 -30.53 23.65
N ALA A 204 -8.71 -30.74 24.89
CA ALA A 204 -8.55 -32.07 25.48
C ALA A 204 -9.86 -32.89 25.44
N VAL A 205 -10.97 -32.30 25.88
CA VAL A 205 -12.30 -32.95 25.87
C VAL A 205 -12.74 -33.31 24.44
N LEU A 206 -12.45 -32.48 23.44
CA LEU A 206 -12.80 -32.77 22.04
C LEU A 206 -11.92 -33.88 21.46
N THR A 207 -10.62 -33.91 21.76
CA THR A 207 -9.74 -35.01 21.34
C THR A 207 -10.13 -36.34 21.99
N GLU A 208 -10.49 -36.34 23.29
CA GLU A 208 -11.01 -37.50 24.01
C GLU A 208 -12.32 -38.02 23.36
N GLN A 209 -13.23 -37.10 23.00
CA GLN A 209 -14.48 -37.44 22.35
C GLN A 209 -14.27 -38.05 20.95
N GLN A 210 -13.36 -37.51 20.12
CA GLN A 210 -13.04 -38.09 18.81
C GLN A 210 -12.44 -39.50 18.91
N GLN A 211 -11.62 -39.77 19.93
CA GLN A 211 -11.07 -41.11 20.19
C GLN A 211 -12.13 -42.11 20.67
N SER A 212 -13.18 -41.64 21.36
CA SER A 212 -14.24 -42.49 21.94
C SER A 212 -15.20 -43.14 20.92
N GLY A 213 -15.08 -42.83 19.63
CA GLY A 213 -15.96 -43.36 18.57
C GLY A 213 -17.37 -42.75 18.52
N GLN A 214 -17.59 -41.64 19.24
CA GLN A 214 -18.78 -40.79 19.15
C GLN A 214 -18.85 -40.04 17.80
N PRO A 215 -19.99 -39.40 17.44
CA PRO A 215 -20.10 -38.68 16.17
C PRO A 215 -18.94 -37.71 15.91
N SER A 216 -18.40 -37.76 14.70
CA SER A 216 -17.32 -36.87 14.25
C SER A 216 -17.76 -35.42 14.31
N LEU A 217 -16.88 -34.56 14.80
CA LEU A 217 -17.14 -33.12 14.92
C LEU A 217 -17.28 -32.49 13.52
N SER A 218 -18.29 -31.64 13.36
CA SER A 218 -18.52 -30.94 12.10
C SER A 218 -17.57 -29.75 11.93
N TYR A 219 -17.24 -29.42 10.69
CA TYR A 219 -16.43 -28.24 10.36
C TYR A 219 -16.96 -26.93 10.98
N PRO A 220 -18.29 -26.63 10.95
CA PRO A 220 -18.83 -25.46 11.64
C PRO A 220 -18.47 -25.38 13.13
N VAL A 221 -18.54 -26.49 13.87
CA VAL A 221 -18.21 -26.54 15.30
C VAL A 221 -16.73 -26.28 15.52
N VAL A 222 -15.85 -27.05 14.86
CA VAL A 222 -14.39 -26.91 15.04
C VAL A 222 -13.91 -25.52 14.61
N ARG A 223 -14.48 -24.95 13.53
CA ARG A 223 -14.21 -23.59 13.08
C ARG A 223 -14.67 -22.52 14.07
N TYR A 224 -15.84 -22.66 14.67
CA TYR A 224 -16.33 -21.72 15.69
C TYR A 224 -15.39 -21.69 16.90
N LEU A 225 -15.02 -22.87 17.41
CA LEU A 225 -14.14 -23.00 18.56
C LEU A 225 -12.70 -22.56 18.27
N ASN A 226 -12.16 -22.85 17.07
CA ASN A 226 -10.89 -22.27 16.61
C ASN A 226 -10.96 -20.73 16.52
N GLY A 227 -12.11 -20.17 16.13
CA GLY A 227 -12.33 -18.72 16.14
C GLY A 227 -12.35 -18.09 17.53
N LEU A 228 -12.75 -18.84 18.56
CA LEU A 228 -12.81 -18.39 19.95
C LEU A 228 -11.46 -18.53 20.69
N PHE A 229 -10.70 -19.60 20.42
CA PHE A 229 -9.47 -19.94 21.17
C PHE A 229 -8.17 -19.90 20.36
N ASN A 230 -8.23 -19.69 19.03
CA ASN A 230 -7.08 -19.62 18.12
C ASN A 230 -6.15 -20.85 18.23
N TRP A 231 -6.72 -22.05 18.16
CA TRP A 231 -5.98 -23.32 18.23
C TRP A 231 -5.05 -23.53 17.03
N GLU A 232 -5.43 -23.10 15.84
CA GLU A 232 -4.60 -23.17 14.63
C GLU A 232 -3.26 -22.42 14.80
N GLY A 233 -3.30 -21.22 15.42
CA GLY A 233 -2.10 -20.46 15.78
C GLY A 233 -1.29 -21.07 16.93
N GLN A 234 -1.84 -22.05 17.64
CA GLN A 234 -1.23 -22.75 18.77
C GLN A 234 -0.92 -24.23 18.45
N ARG A 235 -1.15 -24.69 17.21
CA ARG A 235 -1.01 -26.09 16.76
C ARG A 235 0.27 -26.76 17.24
N ARG A 236 1.40 -26.07 17.20
CA ARG A 236 2.69 -26.60 17.69
C ARG A 236 2.63 -26.98 19.17
N TRP A 237 2.16 -26.10 20.04
CA TRP A 237 2.09 -26.33 21.49
C TRP A 237 1.07 -27.43 21.83
N LEU A 238 -0.07 -27.45 21.12
CA LEU A 238 -1.07 -28.51 21.27
C LEU A 238 -0.53 -29.89 20.86
N ASN A 239 0.24 -29.97 19.76
CA ASN A 239 0.92 -31.21 19.35
C ASN A 239 2.01 -31.64 20.34
N GLU A 240 2.71 -30.70 20.98
CA GLU A 240 3.70 -30.99 22.03
C GLU A 240 3.02 -31.52 23.33
N ASP A 241 1.83 -31.02 23.70
CA ASP A 241 1.08 -31.43 24.90
C ASP A 241 0.25 -32.71 24.74
N PHE A 242 -0.46 -32.88 23.61
CA PHE A 242 -1.43 -33.97 23.40
C PHE A 242 -0.94 -35.06 22.42
N GLY A 243 0.17 -34.83 21.73
CA GLY A 243 0.70 -35.70 20.68
C GLY A 243 0.10 -35.43 19.29
N GLU A 244 0.93 -35.59 18.26
CA GLU A 244 0.59 -35.26 16.87
C GLU A 244 -0.62 -36.08 16.36
N ASP A 245 -0.63 -37.41 16.57
CA ASP A 245 -1.71 -38.31 16.15
C ASP A 245 -3.09 -37.96 16.73
N THR A 246 -3.17 -37.36 17.93
CA THR A 246 -4.44 -37.03 18.58
C THR A 246 -4.98 -35.69 18.07
N CYS A 247 -4.08 -34.71 17.93
CA CYS A 247 -4.34 -33.38 17.39
C CYS A 247 -4.76 -33.41 15.92
N ASP A 248 -4.15 -34.30 15.11
CA ASP A 248 -4.41 -34.44 13.68
C ASP A 248 -5.89 -34.68 13.36
N SER A 249 -6.64 -35.37 14.24
CA SER A 249 -8.07 -35.61 14.03
C SER A 249 -8.90 -34.31 13.98
N LEU A 250 -8.59 -33.34 14.85
CA LEU A 250 -9.26 -32.03 14.85
C LEU A 250 -8.69 -31.08 13.80
N PHE A 251 -7.37 -31.08 13.62
CA PHE A 251 -6.70 -30.22 12.67
C PHE A 251 -7.01 -30.57 11.22
N ARG A 252 -7.14 -31.87 10.92
CA ARG A 252 -7.59 -32.34 9.61
C ARG A 252 -8.98 -31.85 9.26
N ILE A 253 -9.91 -31.75 10.22
CA ILE A 253 -11.24 -31.17 9.98
C ILE A 253 -11.13 -29.69 9.55
N LEU A 254 -10.18 -28.93 10.11
CA LEU A 254 -9.90 -27.55 9.70
C LEU A 254 -9.19 -27.46 8.33
N ASP A 255 -8.29 -28.39 8.03
CA ASP A 255 -7.43 -28.36 6.84
C ASP A 255 -8.09 -28.95 5.57
N ASP A 256 -8.85 -30.05 5.67
CA ASP A 256 -9.38 -30.83 4.51
C ASP A 256 -10.48 -30.10 3.71
N THR A 257 -10.96 -28.93 4.16
CA THR A 257 -11.99 -28.14 3.45
C THR A 257 -11.38 -26.92 2.76
N PRO A 258 -11.43 -26.81 1.42
CA PRO A 258 -10.80 -25.71 0.70
C PRO A 258 -11.46 -24.36 0.96
N LEU A 259 -10.91 -23.63 1.94
CA LEU A 259 -10.71 -22.18 1.93
C LEU A 259 -11.77 -21.35 1.18
N ASN A 260 -12.98 -21.27 1.75
CA ASN A 260 -13.84 -20.12 1.53
C ASN A 260 -13.20 -18.89 2.21
N GLN A 261 -12.22 -18.29 1.52
CA GLN A 261 -11.48 -17.09 1.93
C GLN A 261 -12.38 -15.85 2.00
N ASP A 262 -13.55 -15.89 1.38
CA ASP A 262 -14.48 -14.76 1.30
C ASP A 262 -15.30 -14.63 2.59
N ALA A 263 -15.65 -15.75 3.23
CA ALA A 263 -16.49 -15.75 4.44
C ALA A 263 -15.82 -15.13 5.69
N ILE A 264 -14.51 -15.30 5.88
CA ILE A 264 -13.81 -14.76 7.08
C ILE A 264 -13.61 -13.24 6.99
N LYS A 265 -13.60 -12.67 5.78
CA LYS A 265 -13.48 -11.22 5.56
C LYS A 265 -14.76 -10.42 5.82
N ALA A 266 -15.93 -11.07 5.83
CA ALA A 266 -17.22 -10.37 5.89
C ALA A 266 -17.67 -9.99 7.32
N VAL A 267 -17.21 -10.70 8.36
CA VAL A 267 -17.75 -10.58 9.73
C VAL A 267 -16.88 -9.72 10.66
N ARG A 268 -15.58 -9.59 10.38
CA ARG A 268 -14.70 -8.70 11.16
C ARG A 268 -14.68 -7.31 10.51
N GLY A 269 -15.48 -6.40 11.05
CA GLY A 269 -15.77 -5.05 10.52
C GLY A 269 -14.61 -4.04 10.46
N GLY A 270 -13.44 -4.45 9.96
CA GLY A 270 -12.43 -3.52 9.47
C GLY A 270 -12.81 -3.07 8.06
N GLN A 271 -12.81 -1.76 7.79
CA GLN A 271 -13.03 -1.22 6.46
C GLN A 271 -12.18 -1.96 5.42
N GLY A 272 -12.80 -2.30 4.28
CA GLY A 272 -12.18 -3.10 3.23
C GLY A 272 -10.92 -2.46 2.66
N VAL A 273 -9.76 -2.75 3.25
CA VAL A 273 -8.48 -2.58 2.60
C VAL A 273 -8.48 -3.57 1.44
N PHE A 274 -8.85 -3.05 0.27
CA PHE A 274 -8.76 -3.76 -1.01
C PHE A 274 -7.46 -4.55 -1.02
N ALA A 275 -7.54 -5.85 -1.27
CA ALA A 275 -6.36 -6.68 -1.37
C ALA A 275 -5.46 -6.10 -2.46
N GLN A 276 -4.41 -5.38 -2.06
CA GLN A 276 -3.33 -5.01 -2.96
C GLN A 276 -2.73 -6.33 -3.40
N LYS A 277 -3.15 -6.76 -4.60
CA LYS A 277 -2.72 -7.94 -5.34
C LYS A 277 -1.23 -8.15 -5.05
N LYS A 278 -0.94 -9.16 -4.21
CA LYS A 278 0.31 -9.31 -3.44
C LYS A 278 1.47 -8.78 -4.27
N LYS A 279 1.93 -7.56 -3.94
CA LYS A 279 2.90 -6.85 -4.78
C LYS A 279 4.07 -7.81 -5.00
N PRO A 280 4.40 -8.20 -6.25
CA PRO A 280 5.50 -9.12 -6.47
C PRO A 280 6.73 -8.54 -5.78
N PRO A 281 7.59 -9.39 -5.18
CA PRO A 281 8.80 -8.92 -4.50
C PRO A 281 9.53 -7.97 -5.44
N PRO A 282 10.10 -6.86 -4.94
CA PRO A 282 10.72 -5.85 -5.80
C PRO A 282 11.93 -6.49 -6.50
N VAL A 283 11.70 -7.01 -7.71
CA VAL A 283 12.72 -7.58 -8.58
C VAL A 283 13.84 -6.55 -8.67
N ALA A 284 15.06 -6.98 -8.34
CA ALA A 284 16.21 -6.09 -8.40
C ALA A 284 16.31 -5.55 -9.83
N PRO A 285 16.55 -4.24 -10.04
CA PRO A 285 16.51 -3.64 -11.37
C PRO A 285 17.56 -4.19 -12.35
N GLU A 286 18.47 -5.04 -11.88
CA GLU A 286 19.52 -5.72 -12.64
C GLU A 286 19.04 -7.02 -13.32
N GLU A 287 17.94 -7.65 -12.87
CA GLU A 287 17.38 -8.88 -13.47
C GLU A 287 16.29 -8.61 -14.53
N VAL A 288 15.93 -7.34 -14.76
CA VAL A 288 14.77 -6.97 -15.58
C VAL A 288 15.12 -6.92 -17.08
N ILE A 289 14.71 -7.95 -17.81
CA ILE A 289 14.89 -8.03 -19.27
C ILE A 289 14.05 -6.95 -19.98
N MET A 290 14.71 -6.01 -20.65
CA MET A 290 14.08 -4.98 -21.46
C MET A 290 13.44 -5.59 -22.72
N GLY A 291 12.20 -5.20 -23.03
CA GLY A 291 11.51 -5.64 -24.24
C GLY A 291 12.26 -5.15 -25.49
N GLY A 292 12.73 -6.08 -26.34
CA GLY A 292 13.55 -5.76 -27.51
C GLY A 292 12.82 -4.94 -28.58
N TYR A 293 13.57 -4.16 -29.37
CA TYR A 293 13.00 -3.24 -30.37
C TYR A 293 12.04 -3.93 -31.36
N LEU A 294 12.43 -5.09 -31.90
CA LEU A 294 11.60 -5.85 -32.84
C LEU A 294 10.27 -6.32 -32.22
N LEU A 295 10.26 -6.75 -30.95
CA LEU A 295 9.02 -7.14 -30.26
C LEU A 295 8.10 -5.94 -30.07
N ARG A 296 8.64 -4.74 -29.84
CA ARG A 296 7.83 -3.51 -29.74
C ARG A 296 7.24 -3.08 -31.08
N MET A 297 8.01 -3.21 -32.16
CA MET A 297 7.51 -2.98 -33.53
C MET A 297 6.42 -3.99 -33.91
N LEU A 298 6.59 -5.26 -33.56
CA LEU A 298 5.59 -6.30 -33.76
C LEU A 298 4.32 -6.02 -32.94
N ALA A 299 4.45 -5.68 -31.66
CA ALA A 299 3.32 -5.27 -30.83
C ALA A 299 2.56 -4.07 -31.41
N PHE A 300 3.26 -3.04 -31.87
CA PHE A 300 2.66 -1.89 -32.53
C PHE A 300 1.90 -2.27 -33.81
N ALA A 301 2.46 -3.16 -34.64
CA ALA A 301 1.78 -3.67 -35.83
C ALA A 301 0.51 -4.48 -35.47
N MET A 302 0.56 -5.31 -34.43
CA MET A 302 -0.60 -6.05 -33.92
C MET A 302 -1.68 -5.12 -33.35
N ASP A 303 -1.29 -4.12 -32.56
CA ASP A 303 -2.19 -3.10 -32.01
C ASP A 303 -2.86 -2.30 -33.14
N MET A 304 -2.10 -1.87 -34.15
CA MET A 304 -2.63 -1.14 -35.31
C MET A 304 -3.59 -1.99 -36.13
N PHE A 305 -3.27 -3.28 -36.36
CA PHE A 305 -4.18 -4.22 -37.03
C PHE A 305 -5.50 -4.37 -36.25
N LEU A 306 -5.44 -4.56 -34.93
CA LEU A 306 -6.62 -4.67 -34.07
C LEU A 306 -7.50 -3.42 -34.16
N VAL A 307 -6.89 -2.23 -34.09
CA VAL A 307 -7.59 -0.95 -34.14
C VAL A 307 -8.22 -0.70 -35.52
N VAL A 308 -7.51 -0.99 -36.63
CA VAL A 308 -8.06 -0.85 -37.99
C VAL A 308 -9.22 -1.81 -38.22
N VAL A 309 -9.08 -3.09 -37.85
CA VAL A 309 -10.16 -4.09 -38.01
C VAL A 309 -11.37 -3.72 -37.15
N GLY A 310 -11.16 -3.30 -35.90
CA GLY A 310 -12.23 -2.83 -35.02
C GLY A 310 -12.94 -1.58 -35.56
N ALA A 311 -12.19 -0.60 -36.06
CA ALA A 311 -12.76 0.61 -36.64
C ALA A 311 -13.57 0.34 -37.92
N ILE A 312 -13.08 -0.53 -38.82
CA ILE A 312 -13.82 -0.95 -40.01
C ILE A 312 -15.10 -1.69 -39.61
N PHE A 313 -15.04 -2.61 -38.64
CA PHE A 313 -16.21 -3.34 -38.15
C PHE A 313 -17.26 -2.39 -37.55
N VAL A 314 -16.85 -1.42 -36.72
CA VAL A 314 -17.77 -0.42 -36.15
C VAL A 314 -18.37 0.47 -37.24
N ALA A 315 -17.58 0.90 -38.22
CA ALA A 315 -18.07 1.70 -39.34
C ALA A 315 -19.08 0.94 -40.20
N GLU A 316 -18.83 -0.35 -40.49
CA GLU A 316 -19.74 -1.24 -41.22
C GLU A 316 -21.05 -1.51 -40.45
N VAL A 317 -20.97 -1.74 -39.13
CA VAL A 317 -22.16 -1.88 -38.28
C VAL A 317 -22.95 -0.57 -38.25
N LEU A 318 -22.29 0.58 -38.09
CA LEU A 318 -22.97 1.87 -38.08
C LEU A 318 -23.63 2.18 -39.44
N HIS A 319 -22.98 1.85 -40.55
CA HIS A 319 -23.56 1.95 -41.90
C HIS A 319 -24.81 1.07 -42.08
N ARG A 320 -24.88 -0.10 -41.42
CA ARG A 320 -26.07 -0.98 -41.46
C ARG A 320 -27.26 -0.47 -40.64
N PHE A 321 -27.02 0.39 -39.65
CA PHE A 321 -28.08 0.96 -38.79
C PHE A 321 -28.38 2.45 -39.09
N GLY A 322 -27.50 3.15 -39.81
CA GLY A 322 -27.66 4.55 -40.20
C GLY A 322 -28.38 4.74 -41.55
N SER A 323 -29.15 5.82 -41.67
CA SER A 323 -29.92 6.14 -42.88
C SER A 323 -29.18 7.00 -43.92
N SER A 324 -27.84 7.06 -43.87
CA SER A 324 -27.02 8.01 -44.64
C SER A 324 -26.12 7.35 -45.69
N SER A 325 -26.59 7.36 -46.94
CA SER A 325 -25.84 7.45 -48.21
C SER A 325 -24.45 6.78 -48.37
N ASP A 326 -24.46 5.62 -49.03
CA ASP A 326 -23.61 5.15 -50.15
C ASP A 326 -22.06 5.16 -50.10
N GLU A 327 -21.40 5.86 -49.18
CA GLU A 327 -19.94 5.74 -49.00
C GLU A 327 -19.59 4.70 -47.92
N SER A 328 -18.77 3.71 -48.30
CA SER A 328 -18.21 2.75 -47.36
C SER A 328 -17.42 3.48 -46.26
N GLY A 329 -17.74 3.27 -44.97
CA GLY A 329 -17.07 3.95 -43.86
C GLY A 329 -15.59 3.60 -43.63
N ALA A 330 -15.02 2.72 -44.44
CA ALA A 330 -13.64 2.23 -44.35
C ALA A 330 -12.52 3.30 -44.43
N PRO A 331 -12.55 4.34 -45.30
CA PRO A 331 -11.46 5.32 -45.37
C PRO A 331 -11.46 6.23 -44.13
N LEU A 332 -12.64 6.60 -43.60
CA LEU A 332 -12.76 7.30 -42.32
C LEU A 332 -12.24 6.45 -41.15
N ALA A 333 -12.57 5.15 -41.12
CA ALA A 333 -12.03 4.22 -40.13
C ALA A 333 -10.50 4.12 -40.15
N ILE A 334 -9.87 4.14 -41.34
CA ILE A 334 -8.41 4.15 -41.49
C ILE A 334 -7.80 5.47 -40.99
N ILE A 335 -8.40 6.62 -41.32
CA ILE A 335 -7.95 7.94 -40.84
C ILE A 335 -8.03 8.02 -39.30
N LEU A 336 -9.09 7.49 -38.71
CA LEU A 336 -9.31 7.48 -37.26
C LEU A 336 -8.50 6.41 -36.51
N ALA A 337 -7.87 5.45 -37.21
CA ALA A 337 -7.13 4.37 -36.56
C ALA A 337 -5.93 4.88 -35.73
N VAL A 338 -5.21 5.89 -36.22
CA VAL A 338 -4.07 6.48 -35.48
C VAL A 338 -4.52 7.16 -34.18
N PRO A 339 -5.45 8.14 -34.17
CA PRO A 339 -5.91 8.75 -32.92
C PRO A 339 -6.60 7.74 -31.98
N LEU A 340 -7.33 6.74 -32.51
CA LEU A 340 -7.93 5.69 -31.70
C LEU A 340 -6.87 4.78 -31.04
N TYR A 341 -5.78 4.45 -31.74
CA TYR A 341 -4.63 3.76 -31.15
C TYR A 341 -3.95 4.60 -30.05
N LEU A 342 -3.77 5.91 -30.27
CA LEU A 342 -3.17 6.79 -29.25
C LEU A 342 -4.05 6.91 -28.00
N LEU A 343 -5.37 6.99 -28.17
CA LEU A 343 -6.34 6.97 -27.06
C LEU A 343 -6.31 5.63 -26.30
N MET A 344 -6.30 4.51 -27.04
CA MET A 344 -6.15 3.17 -26.46
C MET A 344 -4.86 3.05 -25.66
N ALA A 345 -3.72 3.51 -26.19
CA ALA A 345 -2.44 3.49 -25.49
C ALA A 345 -2.45 4.39 -24.24
N LEU A 346 -3.08 5.56 -24.31
CA LEU A 346 -3.19 6.49 -23.17
C LEU A 346 -3.91 5.84 -21.98
N ILE A 347 -5.03 5.17 -22.25
CA ILE A 347 -5.86 4.49 -21.25
C ILE A 347 -5.22 3.18 -20.78
N MET A 348 -4.78 2.31 -21.70
CA MET A 348 -4.36 0.94 -21.35
C MET A 348 -2.95 0.85 -20.74
N GLU A 349 -2.02 1.74 -21.11
CA GLU A 349 -0.68 1.75 -20.49
C GLU A 349 -0.65 2.43 -19.10
N SER A 350 -1.67 3.23 -18.76
CA SER A 350 -1.86 3.81 -17.41
C SER A 350 -2.80 2.99 -16.51
N SER A 351 -3.65 2.15 -17.10
CA SER A 351 -4.51 1.14 -16.46
C SER A 351 -3.73 0.07 -15.67
N PRO A 352 -4.36 -0.68 -14.74
CA PRO A 352 -3.78 -1.88 -14.12
C PRO A 352 -3.22 -2.92 -15.08
N MET A 353 -3.60 -2.90 -16.37
CA MET A 353 -3.03 -3.76 -17.41
C MET A 353 -1.59 -3.38 -17.78
N GLN A 354 -1.19 -2.12 -17.60
CA GLN A 354 0.14 -1.56 -17.90
C GLN A 354 0.61 -1.84 -19.35
N SER A 355 -0.29 -2.08 -20.30
CA SER A 355 0.07 -2.58 -21.62
C SER A 355 -1.07 -2.42 -22.62
N THR A 356 -0.72 -2.16 -23.89
CA THR A 356 -1.64 -2.37 -25.02
C THR A 356 -1.80 -3.87 -25.34
N PRO A 357 -2.86 -4.29 -26.07
CA PRO A 357 -3.16 -5.71 -26.31
C PRO A 357 -2.01 -6.50 -26.97
N GLY A 358 -1.39 -5.96 -28.03
CA GLY A 358 -0.26 -6.56 -28.72
C GLY A 358 0.99 -6.64 -27.85
N LYS A 359 1.24 -5.63 -27.02
CA LYS A 359 2.35 -5.66 -26.03
C LYS A 359 2.09 -6.74 -24.96
N GLN A 360 0.84 -6.90 -24.53
CA GLN A 360 0.44 -7.88 -23.52
C GLN A 360 0.58 -9.31 -24.05
N LEU A 361 0.18 -9.55 -25.30
CA LEU A 361 0.29 -10.85 -25.97
C LEU A 361 1.75 -11.29 -26.12
N LEU A 362 2.67 -10.34 -26.37
CA LEU A 362 4.12 -10.59 -26.40
C LEU A 362 4.78 -10.60 -25.00
N GLY A 363 4.00 -10.51 -23.92
CA GLY A 363 4.47 -10.60 -22.54
C GLY A 363 5.26 -9.38 -22.08
N MET A 364 4.90 -8.19 -22.54
CA MET A 364 5.51 -6.91 -22.16
C MET A 364 4.59 -6.07 -21.26
N ARG A 365 5.18 -5.22 -20.40
CA ARG A 365 4.49 -4.18 -19.61
C ARG A 365 5.27 -2.87 -19.64
N VAL A 366 4.57 -1.75 -19.53
CA VAL A 366 5.11 -0.38 -19.46
C VAL A 366 5.12 0.07 -18.00
N THR A 367 6.29 0.43 -17.49
CA THR A 367 6.48 0.80 -16.08
C THR A 367 7.35 2.04 -15.92
N ASN A 368 7.31 2.65 -14.73
CA ASN A 368 8.26 3.68 -14.33
C ASN A 368 9.60 3.06 -13.86
N ARG A 369 10.55 3.91 -13.46
CA ARG A 369 11.86 3.52 -12.86
C ARG A 369 11.80 2.60 -11.64
N ARG A 370 10.64 2.49 -10.99
CA ARG A 370 10.39 1.68 -9.78
C ARG A 370 9.54 0.44 -10.06
N LEU A 371 9.39 0.07 -11.35
CA LEU A 371 8.54 -1.04 -11.83
C LEU A 371 7.05 -0.88 -11.44
N GLN A 372 6.58 0.36 -11.23
CA GLN A 372 5.18 0.68 -10.92
C GLN A 372 4.44 1.19 -12.17
N ARG A 373 3.09 1.22 -12.09
CA ARG A 373 2.21 1.77 -13.13
C ARG A 373 2.60 3.21 -13.50
N LEU A 374 2.44 3.57 -14.77
CA LEU A 374 2.58 4.96 -15.21
C LEU A 374 1.40 5.80 -14.70
N HIS A 375 1.68 7.01 -14.26
CA HIS A 375 0.64 8.02 -14.00
C HIS A 375 0.06 8.51 -15.35
N PRO A 376 -1.25 8.78 -15.48
CA PRO A 376 -1.84 9.22 -16.76
C PRO A 376 -1.12 10.44 -17.38
N LEU A 377 -0.76 11.46 -16.60
CA LEU A 377 0.03 12.62 -17.09
C LEU A 377 1.42 12.23 -17.62
N HIS A 378 2.08 11.26 -16.97
CA HIS A 378 3.37 10.73 -17.42
C HIS A 378 3.18 9.96 -18.75
N ASN A 379 2.11 9.17 -18.85
CA ASN A 379 1.79 8.45 -20.09
C ASN A 379 1.44 9.38 -21.25
N ALA A 380 0.68 10.46 -21.00
CA ALA A 380 0.43 11.51 -21.98
C ALA A 380 1.75 12.13 -22.48
N GLY A 381 2.65 12.52 -21.57
CA GLY A 381 3.98 13.02 -21.94
C GLY A 381 4.81 12.02 -22.75
N ARG A 382 4.77 10.73 -22.39
CA ARG A 382 5.39 9.63 -23.16
C ARG A 382 4.82 9.54 -24.57
N ILE A 383 3.50 9.63 -24.73
CA ILE A 383 2.83 9.54 -26.03
C ILE A 383 3.13 10.76 -26.90
N ILE A 384 3.16 11.98 -26.33
CA ILE A 384 3.58 13.19 -27.05
C ILE A 384 5.00 13.03 -27.58
N VAL A 385 5.94 12.57 -26.73
CA VAL A 385 7.32 12.31 -27.17
C VAL A 385 7.36 11.18 -28.21
N PHE A 386 6.58 10.11 -28.06
CA PHE A 386 6.47 9.05 -29.07
C PHE A 386 6.07 9.63 -30.44
N CYS A 387 5.01 10.45 -30.51
CA CYS A 387 4.57 11.11 -31.73
C CYS A 387 5.66 12.02 -32.33
N LEU A 388 6.30 12.87 -31.50
CA LEU A 388 7.42 13.72 -31.95
C LEU A 388 8.59 12.90 -32.50
N THR A 389 8.92 11.76 -31.87
CA THR A 389 9.95 10.84 -32.37
C THR A 389 9.50 10.06 -33.63
N GLY A 390 8.20 9.93 -33.86
CA GLY A 390 7.62 9.37 -35.08
C GLY A 390 7.77 10.31 -36.28
N ILE A 391 7.72 11.63 -36.09
CA ILE A 391 7.95 12.60 -37.18
C ILE A 391 9.39 12.49 -37.71
N LEU A 392 10.37 12.25 -36.83
CA LEU A 392 11.80 12.11 -37.16
C LEU A 392 12.20 10.64 -37.45
N TRP A 393 11.26 9.79 -37.89
CA TRP A 393 11.41 8.32 -37.98
C TRP A 393 12.69 7.85 -38.69
N LYS A 394 13.09 8.45 -39.82
CA LYS A 394 14.27 8.01 -40.59
C LYS A 394 15.57 7.97 -39.78
N VAL A 395 15.82 8.99 -38.95
CA VAL A 395 17.03 9.06 -38.10
C VAL A 395 16.85 8.21 -36.84
N ILE A 396 15.65 8.30 -36.24
CA ILE A 396 15.35 7.66 -34.96
C ILE A 396 15.24 6.14 -35.07
N PHE A 397 14.87 5.59 -36.22
CA PHE A 397 14.89 4.15 -36.50
C PHE A 397 16.30 3.57 -36.34
N ILE A 398 17.31 4.22 -36.95
CA ILE A 398 18.72 3.80 -36.87
C ILE A 398 19.21 3.89 -35.42
N VAL A 399 18.97 5.02 -34.75
CA VAL A 399 19.36 5.21 -33.34
C VAL A 399 18.74 4.15 -32.44
N ASN A 400 17.43 3.86 -32.59
CA ASN A 400 16.74 2.86 -31.78
C ASN A 400 17.25 1.43 -32.02
N ALA A 401 17.71 1.10 -33.23
CA ALA A 401 18.28 -0.23 -33.54
C ALA A 401 19.56 -0.51 -32.74
N PHE A 402 20.41 0.50 -32.50
CA PHE A 402 21.62 0.36 -31.67
C PHE A 402 21.35 0.38 -30.15
N MET A 403 20.19 0.84 -29.69
CA MET A 403 19.94 1.21 -28.29
C MET A 403 19.50 0.05 -27.36
N LYS A 404 19.69 -1.22 -27.74
CA LYS A 404 19.50 -2.43 -26.90
C LYS A 404 18.21 -2.47 -26.04
N GLY A 405 17.11 -1.87 -26.50
CA GLY A 405 15.81 -1.82 -25.79
C GLY A 405 15.49 -0.51 -25.05
N HIS A 406 16.41 0.45 -24.94
CA HIS A 406 16.13 1.78 -24.37
C HIS A 406 15.79 2.79 -25.48
N LEU A 407 14.55 2.77 -25.97
CA LEU A 407 14.11 3.65 -27.05
C LEU A 407 14.16 5.13 -26.62
N LEU A 408 14.35 6.02 -27.60
CA LEU A 408 14.59 7.45 -27.34
C LEU A 408 13.42 8.14 -26.60
N HIS A 409 12.16 7.83 -26.95
CA HIS A 409 10.99 8.38 -26.26
C HIS A 409 10.86 7.88 -24.81
N ASP A 410 11.20 6.62 -24.55
CA ASP A 410 11.21 6.02 -23.21
C ASP A 410 12.27 6.68 -22.32
N ARG A 411 13.44 7.01 -22.87
CA ARG A 411 14.51 7.71 -22.14
C ARG A 411 14.12 9.13 -21.74
N ILE A 412 13.49 9.89 -22.65
CA ILE A 412 13.02 11.26 -22.40
C ILE A 412 11.88 11.25 -21.37
N SER A 413 10.88 10.40 -21.56
CA SER A 413 9.75 10.26 -20.62
C SER A 413 10.16 9.66 -19.27
N ARG A 414 11.24 8.86 -19.22
CA ARG A 414 11.68 8.03 -18.07
C ARG A 414 10.74 6.83 -17.82
N SER A 415 10.16 6.30 -18.88
CA SER A 415 9.39 5.05 -18.89
C SER A 415 10.25 3.88 -19.39
N TYR A 416 9.81 2.66 -19.10
CA TYR A 416 10.51 1.40 -19.42
C TYR A 416 9.49 0.41 -19.93
N VAL A 417 9.87 -0.43 -20.90
CA VAL A 417 9.05 -1.57 -21.33
C VAL A 417 9.81 -2.86 -21.04
N ILE A 418 9.28 -3.65 -20.12
CA ILE A 418 9.91 -4.84 -19.54
C ILE A 418 9.21 -6.10 -20.08
N GLN A 419 9.95 -7.19 -20.29
CA GLN A 419 9.37 -8.47 -20.72
C GLN A 419 9.18 -9.39 -19.52
N TYR A 420 7.98 -9.41 -18.95
CA TYR A 420 7.71 -10.16 -17.71
C TYR A 420 7.70 -11.69 -17.91
N ARG A 421 7.34 -12.17 -19.11
CA ARG A 421 7.31 -13.61 -19.46
C ARG A 421 8.69 -14.30 -19.54
N LYS A 422 9.75 -13.58 -19.20
CA LYS A 422 11.14 -14.09 -19.08
C LYS A 422 11.82 -13.60 -17.80
N SER A 423 11.09 -12.93 -16.91
CA SER A 423 11.57 -12.43 -15.60
C SER A 423 10.68 -12.92 -14.44
N GLU A 424 9.88 -13.95 -14.72
CA GLU A 424 9.18 -14.85 -13.82
C GLU A 424 9.70 -16.26 -14.17
#